data_AF-A0A1F2VB14-F1
#
_entry.id   AF-A0A1F2VB14-F1
#
_cell.length_a   1.000
_cell.length_b   1.000
_cell.length_c   1.000
_cell.angle_alpha   90.00
_cell.angle_beta   90.00
_cell.angle_gamma   90.00
#
_symmetry.space_group_name_H-M   'P 1'
#
loop_
_entity.id
_entity.type
_entity.pdbx_description
1 polymer ?
#
loop_
_entity_poly.entity_id
_entity_poly.type
_entity_poly.pdbx_seq_one_letter_code
_entity_poly.pdbx_strand_id
1 'polypeptide(L)' 'MQKQARITSKGQITVPRDIRRALGVRPGDRLLFEVEEGGVRVRPVRSADPFKKYQGIGNPGIPSGRKAILRYVRDMRGR' A
#
# COMPACT_ATOMS: atom_id res chain seq x y z
N MET A 1 8.38 -8.83 15.84
CA MET A 1 7.17 -8.61 16.67
C MET A 1 6.31 -9.86 16.60
N GLN A 2 5.90 -10.42 17.74
CA GLN A 2 5.03 -11.60 17.80
C GLN A 2 3.72 -11.21 18.48
N LYS A 3 2.58 -11.57 17.87
CA LYS A 3 1.24 -11.36 18.44
C LYS A 3 0.42 -12.62 18.17
N GLN A 4 -0.37 -13.03 19.15
CA GLN A 4 -1.31 -14.13 19.01
C GLN A 4 -2.71 -13.57 18.72
N ALA A 5 -3.50 -14.30 17.95
CA ALA A 5 -4.90 -13.98 17.69
C ALA A 5 -5.72 -15.27 17.82
N ARG A 6 -6.95 -15.14 18.32
CA ARG A 6 -7.88 -16.27 18.45
C ARG A 6 -8.73 -16.39 17.20
N ILE A 7 -8.94 -17.62 16.75
CA ILE A 7 -9.94 -17.95 15.73
C ILE A 7 -11.32 -17.92 16.39
N THR A 8 -12.26 -17.18 15.82
CA THR A 8 -13.65 -17.15 16.29
C THR A 8 -14.38 -18.45 15.91
N SER A 9 -15.55 -18.71 16.49
CA SER A 9 -16.37 -19.88 16.13
C SER A 9 -16.76 -19.94 14.65
N LYS A 10 -16.76 -18.79 13.97
CA LYS A 10 -17.02 -18.66 12.52
C LYS A 10 -15.77 -18.79 11.66
N GLY A 11 -14.63 -19.19 12.23
CA GLY A 11 -13.37 -19.33 11.49
C GLY A 11 -12.68 -18.00 11.14
N GLN A 12 -13.07 -16.88 11.75
CA GLN A 12 -12.45 -15.58 11.48
C GLN A 12 -11.26 -15.34 12.40
N ILE A 13 -10.21 -14.68 11.90
CA ILE A 13 -9.07 -14.23 12.71
C ILE A 13 -9.07 -12.71 12.72
N THR A 14 -8.94 -12.12 13.90
CA THR A 14 -8.75 -10.67 14.01
C THR A 14 -7.28 -10.34 13.89
N VAL A 15 -6.91 -9.54 12.88
CA VAL A 15 -5.53 -9.04 12.72
C VAL A 15 -5.29 -7.89 13.71
N PRO A 16 -4.37 -8.00 14.68
CA PRO A 16 -4.10 -6.93 15.64
C PRO A 16 -3.66 -5.62 14.98
N ARG A 17 -3.93 -4.48 15.63
CA ARG A 17 -3.68 -3.13 15.08
C ARG A 17 -2.26 -2.96 14.55
N ASP A 18 -1.27 -3.43 15.29
CA ASP A 18 0.15 -3.27 14.93
C ASP A 18 0.51 -4.09 13.68
N ILE A 19 -0.04 -5.31 13.57
CA ILE A 19 0.14 -6.16 12.38
C ILE A 19 -0.57 -5.54 11.17
N ARG A 20 -1.78 -4.98 11.33
CA ARG A 20 -2.48 -4.26 10.24
C ARG A 20 -1.65 -3.08 9.72
N ARG A 21 -1.03 -2.32 10.63
CA ARG A 21 -0.14 -1.20 10.29
C ARG A 21 1.09 -1.68 9.54
N ALA A 22 1.73 -2.75 10.01
CA ALA A 22 2.90 -3.34 9.35
C ALA A 22 2.57 -3.88 7.95
N LEU A 23 1.40 -4.51 7.78
CA LEU A 23 0.91 -4.97 6.46
C LEU A 23 0.44 -3.81 5.56
N GLY A 24 0.16 -2.65 6.15
CA GLY A 24 -0.37 -1.48 5.45
C GLY A 24 -1.78 -1.67 4.90
N VAL A 25 -2.61 -2.46 5.59
CA VAL A 25 -3.98 -2.79 5.16
C VAL A 25 -5.05 -2.01 5.91
N ARG A 26 -6.17 -1.78 5.23
CA ARG A 26 -7.38 -1.10 5.70
C ARG A 26 -8.60 -2.03 5.59
N PRO A 27 -9.71 -1.72 6.27
CA PRO A 27 -10.96 -2.45 6.06
C PRO A 27 -11.34 -2.48 4.57
N GLY A 28 -11.66 -3.66 4.04
CA GLY A 28 -11.96 -3.89 2.61
C GLY A 28 -10.76 -4.37 1.78
N ASP A 29 -9.53 -4.25 2.29
CA ASP A 29 -8.36 -4.80 1.60
C ASP A 29 -8.34 -6.33 1.65
N ARG A 30 -7.84 -6.93 0.56
CA ARG A 30 -7.69 -8.38 0.46
C ARG A 30 -6.31 -8.82 0.94
N LEU A 31 -6.28 -9.94 1.65
CA LEU A 31 -5.05 -10.64 2.04
C LEU A 31 -4.96 -11.95 1.27
N LEU A 32 -3.76 -12.31 0.84
CA LEU A 32 -3.45 -13.61 0.29
C LEU A 32 -2.76 -14.45 1.37
N PHE A 33 -3.21 -15.69 1.51
CA PHE A 33 -2.64 -16.70 2.38
C PHE A 33 -1.97 -17.75 1.49
N GLU A 34 -0.67 -17.91 1.63
CA GLU A 34 0.14 -18.88 0.90
C GLU A 34 0.63 -19.92 1.91
N VAL A 35 0.37 -21.20 1.63
CA VAL A 35 0.86 -22.30 2.48
C VAL A 35 2.24 -22.68 1.99
N GLU A 36 3.22 -22.64 2.89
CA GLU A 36 4.62 -22.98 2.63
C GLU A 36 5.05 -24.09 3.61
N GLU A 37 6.17 -24.76 3.35
CA GLU A 37 6.69 -25.76 4.29
C GLU A 37 7.04 -25.08 5.62
N GLY A 38 6.33 -25.49 6.69
CA GLY A 38 6.52 -24.94 8.04
C GLY A 38 5.60 -23.78 8.41
N GLY A 39 4.67 -23.36 7.54
CA GLY A 39 3.66 -22.38 7.96
C GLY A 39 2.80 -21.75 6.87
N VAL A 40 2.19 -20.63 7.23
CA VAL A 40 1.36 -19.82 6.33
C VAL A 40 1.94 -18.42 6.24
N ARG A 41 2.23 -17.98 5.02
CA ARG A 41 2.65 -16.63 4.71
C ARG A 41 1.43 -15.79 4.33
N VAL A 42 1.33 -14.59 4.92
CA VAL A 42 0.21 -13.67 4.67
C VAL A 42 0.72 -12.37 4.06
N ARG A 43 0.18 -11.97 2.92
CA ARG A 43 0.55 -10.72 2.23
C ARG A 43 -0.67 -9.94 1.73
N PRO A 44 -0.62 -8.59 1.70
CA PRO A 44 -1.67 -7.80 1.11
C PRO A 44 -1.74 -8.02 -0.41
N VAL A 45 -2.96 -8.17 -0.93
CA VAL A 45 -3.21 -8.15 -2.37
C VAL A 45 -3.26 -6.69 -2.80
N ARG A 46 -2.16 -6.21 -3.37
CA ARG A 46 -2.14 -4.88 -3.99
C ARG A 46 -2.57 -5.04 -5.44
N SER A 47 -3.78 -4.58 -5.75
CA SER A 47 -4.15 -4.34 -7.14
C SER A 47 -3.19 -3.32 -7.73
N ALA A 48 -2.70 -3.57 -8.94
CA ALA A 48 -2.05 -2.52 -9.71
C ALA A 48 -3.01 -1.32 -9.77
N ASP A 49 -2.49 -0.13 -9.45
CA ASP A 49 -3.26 1.10 -9.56
C ASP A 49 -3.74 1.24 -11.02
N PRO A 50 -5.06 1.16 -11.30
CA PRO A 50 -5.61 1.19 -12.66
C PRO A 50 -5.23 2.48 -13.39
N PHE A 51 -4.96 3.54 -12.64
CA PHE A 51 -4.62 4.86 -13.15
C PHE A 51 -3.12 5.10 -13.24
N LYS A 52 -2.28 4.14 -12.85
CA LYS A 52 -0.82 4.28 -12.93
C LYS A 52 -0.34 4.61 -14.34
N LYS A 53 -0.99 4.06 -15.36
CA LYS A 53 -0.70 4.35 -16.78
C LYS A 53 -1.02 5.79 -17.20
N TYR A 54 -1.91 6.48 -16.47
CA TYR A 54 -2.29 7.85 -16.72
C TYR A 54 -1.51 8.85 -15.86
N GLN A 55 -0.60 8.37 -15.00
CA GLN A 55 0.19 9.26 -14.16
C GLN A 55 1.09 10.16 -15.02
N GLY A 56 0.83 11.47 -15.01
CA GLY A 56 1.61 12.47 -15.74
C GLY A 56 1.04 12.93 -17.09
N ILE A 57 -0.10 12.40 -17.55
CA ILE A 57 -0.68 12.77 -18.86
C ILE A 57 -1.04 14.27 -18.99
N GLY A 58 -1.40 14.93 -17.87
CA GLY A 58 -1.77 16.35 -17.84
C GLY A 58 -0.61 17.32 -17.61
N ASN A 59 0.62 16.80 -17.59
CA ASN A 59 1.80 17.54 -17.13
C ASN A 59 2.90 17.63 -18.22
N PRO A 60 2.58 17.97 -19.49
CA PRO A 60 3.61 18.06 -20.52
C PRO A 60 4.67 19.11 -20.13
N GLY A 61 5.93 18.69 -20.08
CA GLY A 61 7.06 19.55 -19.69
C GLY A 61 7.27 19.75 -18.18
N ILE A 62 6.43 19.15 -17.31
CA ILE A 62 6.62 19.20 -15.85
C ILE A 62 7.22 17.88 -15.36
N PRO A 63 8.44 17.89 -14.80
CA PRO A 63 9.05 16.66 -14.32
C PRO A 63 8.29 16.03 -13.15
N SER A 64 8.27 14.71 -13.10
CA SER A 64 7.50 13.93 -12.14
C SER A 64 8.21 13.78 -10.78
N GLY A 65 7.40 13.61 -9.73
CA GLY A 65 7.88 13.47 -8.36
C GLY A 65 7.94 14.81 -7.59
N ARG A 66 7.67 14.74 -6.29
CA ARG A 66 7.47 15.92 -5.42
C ARG A 66 8.61 16.95 -5.51
N LYS A 67 9.87 16.49 -5.47
CA LYS A 67 11.04 17.37 -5.54
C LYS A 67 11.15 18.10 -6.88
N ALA A 68 10.83 17.41 -7.97
CA ALA A 68 10.92 17.98 -9.31
C ALA A 68 9.79 18.98 -9.57
N ILE A 69 8.56 18.66 -9.17
CA ILE A 69 7.42 19.60 -9.19
C ILE A 69 7.73 20.85 -8.37
N LEU A 70 8.26 20.69 -7.16
CA LEU A 70 8.62 21.83 -6.32
C LEU A 70 9.71 22.72 -6.94
N ARG A 71 10.66 22.14 -7.68
CA ARG A 71 11.68 22.89 -8.41
C ARG A 71 11.05 23.67 -9.57
N TYR A 72 10.26 22.99 -10.40
CA TYR A 72 9.53 23.60 -11.51
C TYR A 72 8.65 24.78 -11.05
N VAL A 73 7.91 24.62 -9.94
CA VAL A 73 7.09 25.69 -9.36
C VAL A 73 7.92 26.84 -8.79
N ARG A 74 9.14 26.58 -8.27
CA ARG A 74 10.05 27.65 -7.83
C ARG A 74 10.58 28.43 -9.02
N ASP A 75 11.05 27.75 -10.06
CA ASP A 75 11.58 28.38 -11.27
C ASP A 75 10.52 29.27 -11.93
N MET A 76 9.24 28.83 -11.98
CA MET A 76 8.12 29.66 -12.44
C MET A 76 7.87 30.92 -11.59
N ARG A 77 8.20 30.89 -10.29
CA ARG A 77 7.92 32.00 -9.35
C ARG A 77 9.02 33.07 -9.35
N GLY A 78 10.13 32.85 -10.06
CA GLY A 78 11.17 33.86 -10.28
C GLY A 78 11.82 34.43 -9.01
N ARG A 79 12.03 33.60 -7.98
CA ARG A 79 12.74 33.99 -6.75
C ARG A 79 13.87 33.02 -6.43
#